data_AF-A0A4Y9FJL1-F1
#
_entry.id   AF-A0A4Y9FJL1-F1
#
_cell.length_a   1.000
_cell.length_b   1.000
_cell.length_c   1.000
_cell.angle_alpha   90.00
_cell.angle_beta   90.00
_cell.angle_gamma   90.00
#
_symmetry.space_group_name_H-M   'P 1'
#
loop_
_entity.id
_entity.type
_entity.pdbx_description
1 polymer ?
#
loop_
_entity_poly.entity_id
_entity_poly.type
_entity_poly.pdbx_seq_one_letter_code
_entity_poly.pdbx_strand_id
1 'polypeptide(L)'
;METKRNKDNEQKVAQRIAEEFSKTYVDPDGNKIESITFYQKPKYSNDFTDNITYMFYINNNKEWIVGASVKESSEEIWAYGSDYIELIESQDRIVSKTLKVNYWEDDE
;
A
#
# COMPACT_ATOMS: atom_id res chain seq x y z
N MET A 1 15.59 -1.39 -20.25
CA MET A 1 14.37 -2.07 -20.73
C MET A 1 13.26 -1.59 -19.81
N GLU A 2 12.27 -0.85 -20.31
CA GLU A 2 11.08 -0.53 -19.50
C GLU A 2 10.27 -1.82 -19.33
N THR A 3 10.34 -2.45 -18.16
CA THR A 3 9.44 -3.55 -17.80
C THR A 3 8.06 -2.93 -17.51
N LYS A 4 7.27 -2.66 -18.56
CA LYS A 4 5.85 -2.34 -18.38
C LYS A 4 5.18 -3.55 -17.75
N ARG A 5 4.93 -3.51 -16.43
CA ARG A 5 4.10 -4.54 -15.78
C ARG A 5 2.68 -4.44 -16.35
N ASN A 6 2.06 -5.61 -16.52
CA ASN A 6 0.66 -5.66 -16.90
C ASN A 6 -0.21 -5.35 -15.67
N LYS A 7 -1.34 -4.67 -15.89
CA LYS A 7 -2.30 -4.19 -14.88
C LYS A 7 -2.62 -5.23 -13.80
N ASP A 8 -2.85 -6.48 -14.21
CA ASP A 8 -3.18 -7.59 -13.30
C ASP A 8 -2.10 -7.87 -12.26
N ASN A 9 -0.82 -7.63 -12.57
CA ASN A 9 0.27 -7.82 -11.61
C ASN A 9 0.36 -6.67 -10.61
N GLU A 10 0.12 -5.43 -11.04
CA GLU A 10 0.13 -4.27 -10.14
C GLU A 10 -1.00 -4.36 -9.11
N GLN A 11 -2.19 -4.80 -9.53
CA GLN A 11 -3.32 -5.02 -8.63
C GLN A 11 -3.02 -6.14 -7.61
N LYS A 12 -2.37 -7.24 -8.02
CA LYS A 12 -1.95 -8.30 -7.08
C LYS A 12 -0.94 -7.80 -6.04
N VAL A 13 0.02 -6.98 -6.45
CA VAL A 13 0.99 -6.38 -5.53
C VAL A 13 0.28 -5.42 -4.57
N ALA A 14 -0.59 -4.54 -5.08
CA ALA A 14 -1.41 -3.64 -4.28
C ALA A 14 -2.30 -4.39 -3.27
N GLN A 15 -2.94 -5.49 -3.68
CA GLN A 15 -3.71 -6.35 -2.77
C GLN A 15 -2.83 -6.90 -1.64
N ARG A 16 -1.64 -7.42 -1.97
CA ARG A 16 -0.70 -7.95 -0.97
C ARG A 16 -0.21 -6.87 -0.01
N ILE A 17 0.11 -5.68 -0.53
CA ILE A 17 0.46 -4.50 0.28
C ILE A 17 -0.68 -4.21 1.26
N ALA A 18 -1.92 -4.13 0.77
CA ALA A 18 -3.08 -3.81 1.60
C ALA A 18 -3.30 -4.83 2.72
N GLU A 19 -3.21 -6.12 2.39
CA GLU A 19 -3.37 -7.19 3.37
C GLU A 19 -2.27 -7.17 4.42
N GLU A 20 -1.01 -7.10 4.03
CA GLU A 20 0.12 -7.10 4.96
C GLU A 20 0.14 -5.84 5.83
N PHE A 21 -0.18 -4.68 5.26
CA PHE A 21 -0.29 -3.44 6.00
C PHE A 21 -1.40 -3.51 7.05
N SER A 22 -2.63 -3.90 6.66
CA SER A 22 -3.78 -3.98 7.56
C SER A 22 -3.64 -4.99 8.70
N LYS A 23 -2.80 -6.03 8.51
CA LYS A 23 -2.47 -7.02 9.55
C LYS A 23 -1.47 -6.51 10.57
N THR A 24 -0.64 -5.55 10.17
CA THR A 24 0.54 -5.10 10.92
C THR A 24 0.26 -3.77 11.62
N TYR A 25 -0.54 -2.90 11.02
CA TYR A 25 -0.78 -1.55 11.51
C TYR A 25 -2.25 -1.30 11.84
N VAL A 26 -2.48 -0.37 12.77
CA VAL A 26 -3.77 0.27 13.03
C VAL A 26 -3.79 1.68 12.44
N ASP A 27 -4.97 2.29 12.37
CA ASP A 27 -5.06 3.70 12.00
C ASP A 27 -4.54 4.62 13.13
N PRO A 28 -4.32 5.93 12.87
CA PRO A 28 -3.79 6.86 13.86
C PRO A 28 -4.62 6.99 15.14
N ASP A 29 -5.91 6.64 15.06
CA ASP A 29 -6.83 6.65 16.21
C ASP A 29 -6.83 5.30 16.96
N GLY A 30 -6.04 4.33 16.52
CA GLY A 30 -5.94 2.99 17.10
C GLY A 30 -7.04 2.03 16.66
N ASN A 31 -7.82 2.38 15.64
CA ASN A 31 -8.85 1.50 15.09
C ASN A 31 -8.28 0.58 13.99
N LYS A 32 -9.06 -0.44 13.65
CA LYS A 32 -8.71 -1.37 12.58
C LYS A 32 -8.73 -0.66 11.23
N ILE A 33 -7.84 -1.08 10.34
CA ILE A 33 -7.85 -0.66 8.95
C ILE A 33 -8.87 -1.53 8.20
N GLU A 34 -9.95 -0.91 7.76
CA GLU A 34 -11.07 -1.54 7.06
C GLU A 34 -11.07 -1.22 5.56
N SER A 35 -10.43 -0.11 5.15
CA SER A 35 -10.21 0.18 3.73
C SER A 35 -8.82 0.71 3.44
N ILE A 36 -8.31 0.36 2.26
CA ILE A 36 -7.08 0.89 1.67
C ILE A 36 -7.41 1.30 0.25
N THR A 37 -7.06 2.53 -0.12
CA THR A 37 -7.30 3.05 -1.46
C THR A 37 -6.00 3.55 -2.08
N PHE A 38 -5.58 2.88 -3.14
CA PHE A 38 -4.47 3.33 -3.97
C PHE A 38 -5.00 4.42 -4.91
N TYR A 39 -4.50 5.65 -4.77
CA TYR A 39 -5.10 6.82 -5.44
C TYR A 39 -4.30 7.31 -6.65
N GLN A 40 -3.17 6.66 -6.95
CA GLN A 40 -2.37 6.95 -8.15
C GLN A 40 -1.65 5.69 -8.63
N LYS A 41 -1.26 5.71 -9.91
CA LYS A 41 -0.42 4.67 -10.51
C LYS A 41 0.89 4.50 -9.73
N PRO A 42 1.41 3.26 -9.59
CA PRO A 42 2.69 3.02 -8.96
C PRO A 42 3.81 3.79 -9.67
N LYS A 43 4.74 4.34 -8.89
CA LYS A 43 5.88 5.10 -9.41
C LYS A 43 7.13 4.24 -9.40
N TYR A 44 7.73 4.09 -10.56
CA TYR A 44 9.00 3.37 -10.73
C TYR A 44 10.15 4.32 -10.43
N SER A 45 11.02 3.95 -9.50
CA SER A 45 12.26 4.67 -9.29
C SER A 45 13.24 4.31 -10.40
N ASN A 46 13.86 5.33 -11.01
CA ASN A 46 14.92 5.15 -12.01
C ASN A 46 16.33 5.11 -11.38
N ASP A 47 16.41 4.84 -10.08
CA ASP A 47 17.67 4.73 -9.34
C ASP A 47 18.17 3.27 -9.30
N PHE A 48 19.35 3.06 -8.71
CA PHE A 48 19.95 1.72 -8.57
C PHE A 48 19.17 0.77 -7.64
N THR A 49 18.07 1.21 -7.03
CA THR A 49 17.30 0.41 -6.08
C THR A 49 16.20 -0.41 -6.74
N ASP A 50 15.84 -0.10 -8.00
CA ASP A 50 14.78 -0.76 -8.77
C ASP A 50 13.49 -0.92 -7.93
N ASN A 51 13.11 0.14 -7.21
CA ASN A 51 11.95 0.14 -6.34
C ASN A 51 10.72 0.73 -7.04
N ILE A 52 9.56 0.14 -6.76
CA ILE A 52 8.24 0.61 -7.15
C ILE A 52 7.55 1.14 -5.89
N THR A 53 7.14 2.40 -5.93
CA THR A 53 6.38 3.02 -4.85
C THR A 53 4.89 2.98 -5.13
N TYR A 54 4.14 2.40 -4.20
CA TYR A 54 2.67 2.42 -4.19
C TYR A 54 2.20 3.41 -3.11
N MET A 55 1.35 4.36 -3.48
CA MET A 55 0.79 5.34 -2.55
C MET A 55 -0.69 5.06 -2.33
N PHE A 56 -1.11 5.06 -1.07
CA PHE A 56 -2.48 4.79 -0.68
C PHE A 56 -2.89 5.63 0.52
N TYR A 57 -4.19 5.72 0.77
CA TYR A 57 -4.73 6.20 2.03
C TYR A 57 -5.59 5.13 2.70
N ILE A 58 -5.75 5.22 4.02
CA ILE A 58 -6.46 4.23 4.84
C ILE A 58 -7.79 4.75 5.38
N ASN A 59 -8.75 3.85 5.61
CA ASN A 59 -10.08 4.14 6.17
C ASN A 59 -10.82 5.29 5.47
N ASN A 60 -10.59 5.44 4.16
CA ASN A 60 -11.12 6.53 3.31
C ASN A 60 -10.74 7.95 3.76
N ASN A 61 -9.72 8.09 4.62
CA ASN A 61 -9.21 9.37 5.04
C ASN A 61 -8.05 9.80 4.14
N LYS A 62 -8.28 10.76 3.25
CA LYS A 62 -7.30 11.26 2.28
C LYS A 62 -6.10 11.99 2.92
N GLU A 63 -6.14 12.29 4.22
CA GLU A 63 -5.01 12.86 4.96
C GLU A 63 -4.08 11.78 5.51
N TRP A 64 -4.55 10.53 5.62
CA TRP A 64 -3.79 9.41 6.16
C TRP A 64 -3.08 8.64 5.06
N ILE A 65 -2.11 9.31 4.44
CA ILE A 65 -1.38 8.83 3.27
C ILE A 65 -0.20 7.98 3.70
N VAL A 66 0.01 6.85 3.02
CA VAL A 66 1.11 5.92 3.24
C VAL A 66 1.73 5.53 1.90
N GLY A 67 3.05 5.37 1.89
CA GLY A 67 3.81 4.79 0.79
C GLY A 67 4.33 3.40 1.14
N ALA A 68 4.24 2.47 0.20
CA ALA A 68 4.92 1.18 0.26
C ALA A 68 6.01 1.12 -0.81
N SER A 69 7.22 0.74 -0.41
CA SER A 69 8.34 0.48 -1.32
C SER A 69 8.42 -1.02 -1.61
N VAL A 70 8.35 -1.38 -2.89
CA VAL A 70 8.39 -2.77 -3.35
C VAL A 70 9.52 -2.95 -4.36
N LYS A 71 10.35 -3.96 -4.16
CA LYS A 71 11.43 -4.28 -5.11
C LYS A 71 10.86 -4.84 -6.41
N GLU A 72 11.17 -4.21 -7.55
CA GLU A 72 10.62 -4.59 -8.86
C GLU A 72 10.96 -6.03 -9.27
N SER A 73 12.17 -6.49 -8.96
CA SER A 73 12.63 -7.82 -9.39
C SER A 73 12.03 -8.98 -8.58
N SER A 74 11.70 -8.76 -7.31
CA SER A 74 11.24 -9.83 -6.40
C SER A 74 9.81 -9.66 -5.88
N GLU A 75 9.17 -8.51 -6.10
CA GLU A 75 7.88 -8.17 -5.50
C GLU A 75 7.89 -8.22 -3.97
N GLU A 76 9.06 -8.04 -3.38
CA GLU A 76 9.24 -7.98 -1.94
C GLU A 76 8.89 -6.59 -1.43
N ILE A 77 7.99 -6.51 -0.44
CA ILE A 77 7.66 -5.26 0.25
C ILE A 77 8.80 -4.97 1.23
N TRP A 78 9.55 -3.90 0.98
CA TRP A 78 10.74 -3.54 1.74
C TRP A 78 10.39 -2.67 2.95
N ALA A 79 9.49 -1.70 2.76
CA ALA A 79 9.17 -0.74 3.80
C ALA A 79 7.80 -0.11 3.56
N TYR A 80 7.19 0.31 4.66
CA TYR A 80 6.10 1.27 4.69
C TYR A 80 6.60 2.58 5.31
N GLY A 81 6.10 3.71 4.82
CA GLY A 81 6.46 5.02 5.35
C GLY A 81 5.36 6.04 5.11
N SER A 82 5.32 7.07 5.95
CA SER A 82 4.40 8.20 5.82
C SER A 82 5.05 9.46 6.35
N ASP A 83 4.87 10.57 5.63
CA ASP A 83 5.17 11.91 6.13
C ASP A 83 3.94 12.59 6.78
N TYR A 84 2.78 11.92 6.75
CA TYR A 84 1.48 12.49 7.12
C TYR A 84 0.95 11.94 8.45
N ILE A 85 1.29 10.69 8.76
CA ILE A 85 0.84 10.00 9.97
C ILE A 85 1.98 9.20 10.58
N GLU A 86 1.90 8.96 11.88
CA GLU A 86 2.72 7.96 12.54
C GLU A 86 2.17 6.56 12.23
N LEU A 87 3.04 5.63 11.87
CA LEU A 87 2.65 4.23 11.63
C LEU A 87 2.66 3.46 12.95
N ILE A 88 1.48 3.11 13.44
CA ILE A 88 1.31 2.44 14.73
C ILE A 88 1.16 0.94 14.50
N GLU A 89 2.14 0.16 14.94
CA GLU A 89 2.05 -1.31 14.88
C GLU A 89 0.97 -1.83 15.82
N SER A 90 0.15 -2.74 15.32
CA SER A 90 -0.83 -3.45 16.12
C SER A 90 -0.14 -4.45 17.04
N GLN A 91 -0.51 -4.47 18.32
CA GLN A 91 0.01 -5.45 19.29
C GLN A 91 -0.40 -6.88 18.94
N ASP A 92 -1.55 -7.05 18.27
CA ASP A 92 -2.05 -8.32 17.76
C ASP A 92 -2.12 -8.28 16.23
N ARG A 93 -1.82 -9.36 15.52
CA ARG A 93 -2.05 -9.42 14.07
C ARG A 93 -3.56 -9.42 13.79
N ILE A 94 -4.09 -8.27 13.40
CA ILE A 94 -5.53 -8.10 13.15
C ILE A 94 -5.84 -8.50 11.71
N VAL A 95 -6.46 -9.66 11.52
CA VAL A 95 -6.99 -10.01 10.19
C VAL A 95 -8.37 -9.39 10.03
N SER A 96 -8.48 -8.30 9.28
CA SER A 96 -9.78 -7.80 8.83
C SER A 96 -10.37 -8.75 7.79
N LYS A 97 -11.48 -9.42 8.12
CA LYS A 97 -12.17 -10.34 7.18
C LYS A 97 -12.84 -9.61 6.01
N THR A 98 -12.93 -8.28 6.08
CA THR A 98 -13.72 -7.42 5.20
C THR A 98 -12.93 -6.25 4.65
N LEU A 99 -11.58 -6.34 4.62
CA LEU A 99 -10.73 -5.29 4.06
C LEU A 99 -11.18 -4.94 2.64
N LYS A 100 -11.57 -3.68 2.43
CA LYS A 100 -11.91 -3.15 1.11
C LYS A 100 -10.66 -2.54 0.47
N VAL A 101 -10.26 -3.05 -0.68
CA VAL A 101 -9.14 -2.50 -1.47
C VAL A 101 -9.70 -1.83 -2.70
N ASN A 102 -9.44 -0.53 -2.86
CA ASN A 102 -9.81 0.23 -4.05
C ASN A 102 -8.55 0.59 -4.85
N TYR A 103 -8.63 0.51 -6.18
CA TYR A 103 -7.51 0.79 -7.06
C TYR A 103 -7.69 2.16 -7.72
N TRP A 104 -6.59 2.77 -8.19
CA TRP A 104 -6.60 4.12 -8.77
C TRP A 104 -7.39 4.21 -10.07
N GLU A 105 -7.68 3.07 -10.70
CA GLU A 105 -8.45 2.97 -11.93
C GLU A 105 -9.96 2.94 -11.67
N ASP A 106 -10.38 2.69 -10.42
CA ASP A 106 -11.79 2.75 -10.03
C ASP A 106 -12.26 4.20 -9.75
N ASP A 107 -11.33 5.17 -9.78
CA ASP A 107 -11.56 6.62 -9.60
C ASP A 107 -11.56 7.39 -10.96
N GLU A 108 -11.34 6.71 -12.10
CA GLU A 108 -11.52 7.25 -13.48
C GLU A 108 -12.94 6.96 -14.03
#